data_AF-A0A966NZX4-F1
#
_entry.id   AF-A0A966NZX4-F1
#
_cell.length_a   1.000
_cell.length_b   1.000
_cell.length_c   1.000
_cell.angle_alpha   90.00
_cell.angle_beta   90.00
_cell.angle_gamma   90.00
#
_symmetry.space_group_name_H-M   'P 1'
#
loop_
_entity.id
_entity.type
_entity.pdbx_description
1 polymer ?
#
loop_
_entity_poly.entity_id
_entity_poly.type
_entity_poly.pdbx_seq_one_letter_code
_entity_poly.pdbx_strand_id
1 'polypeptide(L)'
;VDIEGSGPRDPGAAMAVNEDGDVIGSVSGGCVEGAVVAEALAMLNGDNSPRLVTFGYSDDEAFAVGLTCGGIIHLFLQPLTF
;
A
#
# COMPACT_ATOMS: atom_id res chain seq x y z
N VAL A 1 -1.63 8.07 -3.03
CA VAL A 1 -2.52 9.18 -3.43
C VAL A 1 -2.39 10.37 -2.51
N ASP A 2 -2.05 10.15 -1.24
CA ASP A 2 -1.80 11.22 -0.28
C ASP A 2 -0.80 10.75 0.80
N ILE A 3 -0.26 11.69 1.57
CA ILE A 3 0.72 11.47 2.62
C ILE A 3 0.50 12.46 3.77
N GLU A 4 0.55 11.97 5.00
CA GLU A 4 0.55 12.80 6.20
C GLU A 4 1.91 12.67 6.91
N GLY A 5 2.48 13.81 7.29
CA GLY A 5 3.81 13.87 7.90
C GLY A 5 4.92 13.49 6.92
N SER A 6 5.96 12.83 7.42
CA SER A 6 7.10 12.39 6.60
C SER A 6 6.88 10.95 6.17
N GLY A 7 6.62 10.72 4.88
CA GLY A 7 6.65 9.39 4.28
C GLY A 7 7.78 9.25 3.27
N PRO A 8 8.20 8.02 2.96
CA PRO A 8 9.43 7.76 2.21
C PRO A 8 9.29 7.99 0.69
N ARG A 9 8.06 8.14 0.17
CA ARG A 9 7.78 8.52 -1.22
C ARG A 9 6.60 9.48 -1.32
N ASP A 10 6.65 10.36 -2.30
CA ASP A 10 5.59 11.33 -2.56
C ASP A 10 4.35 10.70 -3.23
N PRO A 11 3.18 11.34 -3.12
CA PRO A 11 2.00 10.99 -3.90
C PRO A 11 2.32 10.86 -5.40
N GLY A 12 1.87 9.77 -6.00
CA GLY A 12 2.17 9.42 -7.39
C GLY A 12 3.17 8.27 -7.53
N ALA A 13 3.91 7.93 -6.47
CA ALA A 13 4.61 6.66 -6.40
C ALA A 13 3.62 5.49 -6.60
N ALA A 14 4.03 4.53 -7.43
CA ALA A 14 3.18 3.44 -7.88
C ALA A 14 3.89 2.09 -7.76
N MET A 15 3.08 1.06 -7.58
CA MET A 15 3.49 -0.34 -7.51
C MET A 15 2.45 -1.17 -8.24
N ALA A 16 2.89 -2.15 -9.02
CA ALA A 16 2.02 -3.14 -9.64
C ALA A 16 2.41 -4.54 -9.15
N VAL A 17 1.38 -5.36 -8.95
CA VAL A 17 1.49 -6.73 -8.44
C VAL A 17 0.70 -7.62 -9.40
N ASN A 18 1.28 -8.73 -9.86
CA ASN A 18 0.56 -9.74 -10.65
C ASN A 18 -0.04 -10.83 -9.74
N GLU A 19 -0.79 -11.76 -10.33
CA GLU A 19 -1.40 -12.89 -9.61
C GLU A 19 -0.40 -13.85 -8.97
N ASP A 20 0.82 -13.92 -9.49
CA ASP A 20 1.93 -14.71 -8.93
C ASP A 20 2.61 -14.02 -7.74
N GLY A 21 2.27 -12.75 -7.47
CA GLY A 21 2.88 -11.94 -6.42
C GLY A 21 4.18 -11.24 -6.82
N ASP A 22 4.55 -11.26 -8.11
CA ASP A 22 5.66 -10.48 -8.63
C ASP A 22 5.35 -8.98 -8.58
N VAL A 23 6.39 -8.19 -8.31
CA VAL A 23 6.26 -6.76 -8.05
C VAL A 23 7.13 -5.95 -9.01
N ILE A 24 6.56 -4.85 -9.52
CA ILE A 24 7.31 -3.75 -10.11
C ILE A 24 6.94 -2.42 -9.44
N GLY A 25 7.93 -1.52 -9.32
CA GLY A 25 7.74 -0.25 -8.64
C GLY A 25 7.78 -0.37 -7.11
N SER A 26 7.43 0.71 -6.42
CA SER A 26 7.44 0.78 -4.96
C SER A 26 6.70 2.03 -4.49
N VAL A 27 5.97 1.88 -3.39
CA VAL A 27 5.21 2.96 -2.74
C VAL A 27 5.86 3.47 -1.46
N SER A 28 6.77 2.72 -0.85
CA SER A 28 7.48 3.17 0.35
C SER A 28 8.99 2.92 0.35
N GLY A 29 9.47 1.93 -0.38
CA GLY A 29 10.86 1.49 -0.38
C GLY A 29 11.21 0.49 0.72
N GLY A 30 10.24 -0.14 1.38
CA GLY A 30 10.51 -1.21 2.34
C GLY A 30 9.31 -1.69 3.16
N CYS A 31 8.98 -0.97 4.23
CA CYS A 31 8.23 -1.51 5.38
C CYS A 31 6.77 -1.89 5.10
N VAL A 32 6.13 -1.33 4.08
CA VAL A 32 4.70 -1.59 3.80
C VAL A 32 4.47 -2.43 2.54
N GLU A 33 5.51 -2.68 1.73
CA GLU A 33 5.42 -3.38 0.45
C GLU A 33 4.76 -4.75 0.58
N GLY A 34 5.14 -5.55 1.59
CA GLY A 34 4.55 -6.87 1.81
C GLY A 34 3.05 -6.82 2.11
N ALA A 35 2.60 -5.80 2.85
CA ALA A 35 1.18 -5.62 3.15
C ALA A 35 0.39 -5.18 1.91
N VAL A 36 0.99 -4.32 1.07
CA VAL A 36 0.41 -3.92 -0.22
C VAL A 36 0.26 -5.11 -1.16
N VAL A 37 1.27 -6.00 -1.22
CA VAL A 37 1.18 -7.26 -1.99
C VAL A 37 0.02 -8.13 -1.48
N ALA A 38 -0.10 -8.31 -0.17
CA ALA A 38 -1.18 -9.10 0.41
C ALA A 38 -2.57 -8.53 0.07
N GLU A 39 -2.75 -7.21 0.17
CA GLU A 39 -3.99 -6.54 -0.22
C GLU A 39 -4.31 -6.68 -1.71
N ALA A 40 -3.29 -6.55 -2.57
CA ALA A 40 -3.44 -6.71 -4.01
C ALA A 40 -3.84 -8.15 -4.37
N LEU A 41 -3.18 -9.16 -3.80
CA LEU A 41 -3.52 -10.56 -4.03
C LEU A 41 -4.91 -10.90 -3.49
N ALA A 42 -5.31 -10.35 -2.34
CA ALA A 42 -6.66 -10.54 -1.81
C ALA A 42 -7.74 -9.92 -2.73
N MET A 43 -7.45 -8.77 -3.35
CA MET A 43 -8.31 -8.14 -4.34
C MET A 43 -8.44 -9.01 -5.61
N LEU A 44 -7.30 -9.45 -6.18
CA LEU A 44 -7.28 -10.27 -7.39
C LEU A 44 -7.98 -11.62 -7.20
N ASN A 45 -7.89 -12.22 -6.01
CA ASN A 45 -8.51 -13.52 -5.69
C ASN A 45 -9.96 -13.41 -5.17
N GLY A 46 -10.47 -12.20 -4.96
CA GLY A 46 -11.72 -11.97 -4.24
C GLY A 46 -12.57 -10.88 -4.87
N ASP A 47 -12.95 -9.91 -4.04
CA ASP A 47 -13.68 -8.73 -4.50
C ASP A 47 -12.72 -7.78 -5.23
N ASN A 48 -12.87 -7.71 -6.56
CA ASN A 48 -12.14 -6.82 -7.48
C ASN A 48 -12.55 -5.33 -7.34
N SER A 49 -13.17 -4.94 -6.24
CA SER A 49 -13.56 -3.55 -5.99
C SER A 49 -12.36 -2.70 -5.59
N PRO A 50 -12.12 -1.55 -6.26
CA PRO A 50 -11.08 -0.60 -5.85
C PRO A 50 -11.29 -0.09 -4.42
N ARG A 51 -10.20 0.11 -3.68
CA ARG A 51 -10.25 0.62 -2.30
C ARG A 51 -9.08 1.51 -1.94
N LEU A 52 -9.33 2.42 -1.00
CA LEU A 52 -8.29 3.19 -0.33
C LEU A 52 -7.80 2.41 0.89
N VAL A 53 -6.50 2.20 1.02
CA VAL A 53 -5.85 1.60 2.18
C VAL A 53 -4.89 2.60 2.79
N THR A 54 -4.79 2.59 4.11
CA THR A 54 -3.97 3.52 4.87
C THR A 54 -2.91 2.73 5.64
N PHE A 55 -1.65 3.13 5.51
CA PHE A 55 -0.52 2.56 6.24
C PHE A 55 0.20 3.66 7.01
N GLY A 56 0.50 3.44 8.28
CA GLY A 56 1.16 4.45 9.10
C GLY A 56 1.47 3.94 10.50
N TYR A 57 2.23 4.73 11.25
CA TYR A 57 2.44 4.49 12.67
C TYR A 57 1.34 5.23 13.44
N SER A 58 0.45 4.51 14.12
CA SER A 58 -0.42 5.12 15.14
C SER A 58 0.01 4.57 16.49
N ASP A 59 0.29 5.46 17.43
CA ASP A 59 0.53 5.10 18.83
C ASP A 59 -0.73 4.47 19.48
N ASP A 60 -1.89 4.52 18.81
CA ASP A 60 -3.18 4.10 19.35
C ASP A 60 -3.95 3.02 18.55
N GLU A 61 -3.43 2.47 17.44
CA GLU A 61 -4.09 1.33 16.76
C GLU A 61 -3.14 0.14 16.59
N ALA A 62 -3.37 -0.89 17.41
CA ALA A 62 -2.57 -2.11 17.55
C ALA A 62 -2.46 -3.04 16.32
N PHE A 63 -2.73 -2.57 15.09
CA PHE A 63 -2.71 -3.40 13.87
C PHE A 63 -2.15 -2.74 12.60
N ALA A 64 -1.63 -1.50 12.65
CA ALA A 64 -1.07 -0.88 11.46
C ALA A 64 0.39 -1.32 11.24
N VAL A 65 0.70 -1.86 10.05
CA VAL A 65 2.09 -2.07 9.61
C VAL A 65 2.76 -0.70 9.49
N GLY A 66 3.63 -0.39 10.45
CA GLY A 66 4.12 0.97 10.68
C GLY A 66 5.27 1.40 9.78
N LEU A 67 5.25 2.68 9.38
CA LEU A 67 6.40 3.36 8.79
C LEU A 67 7.33 3.86 9.90
N THR A 68 8.63 3.54 9.82
CA THR A 68 9.62 3.99 10.82
C THR A 68 9.88 5.50 10.80
N CYS A 69 9.43 6.21 9.76
CA CYS A 69 9.56 7.65 9.61
C CYS A 69 8.44 8.47 10.30
N GLY A 70 7.45 7.79 10.90
CA GLY A 70 6.36 8.46 11.64
C GLY A 70 5.32 9.16 10.77
N GLY A 71 5.27 8.84 9.47
CA GLY A 71 4.22 9.31 8.55
C GLY A 71 3.12 8.30 8.32
N ILE A 72 2.09 8.74 7.60
CA ILE A 72 0.97 7.94 7.12
C ILE A 72 0.92 8.08 5.60
N ILE A 73 0.72 6.98 4.88
CA ILE A 73 0.51 6.97 3.43
C ILE A 73 -0.88 6.42 3.11
N HIS A 74 -1.53 7.05 2.15
CA HIS A 74 -2.82 6.60 1.61
C HIS A 74 -2.61 6.06 0.21
N LEU A 75 -2.97 4.80 -0.02
CA LEU A 75 -2.80 4.11 -1.29
C LEU A 75 -4.16 3.74 -1.86
N PHE A 76 -4.36 4.04 -3.15
CA PHE A 76 -5.54 3.61 -3.87
C PHE A 76 -5.19 2.36 -4.68
N LEU A 77 -5.81 1.24 -4.33
CA LEU A 77 -5.62 -0.05 -5.00
C LEU A 77 -6.80 -0.26 -5.94
N GLN A 78 -6.49 -0.66 -7.17
CA GLN A 78 -7.47 -1.02 -8.19
C GLN A 78 -6.91 -2.16 -9.05
N PRO A 79 -7.75 -3.11 -9.49
CA PRO A 79 -7.31 -4.10 -10.46
C PRO A 79 -7.20 -3.46 -11.85
N LEU A 80 -6.19 -3.86 -12.61
CA LEU A 80 -6.03 -3.46 -14.00
C LEU A 80 -6.68 -4.52 -14.89
N THR A 81 -7.91 -4.26 -15.30
CA THR A 81 -8.61 -5.07 -16.31
C THR A 81 -8.56 -4.35 -17.66
N PHE A 82 -8.19 -5.08 -18.72
CA PHE A 82 -8.17 -4.60 -20.10
C PHE A 82 -9.28 -5.24 -20.92
#